data_AF-A0A7M5V1B9-F1
#
_entry.id   AF-A0A7M5V1B9-F1
#
_cell.length_a   1.000
_cell.length_b   1.000
_cell.length_c   1.000
_cell.angle_alpha   90.00
_cell.angle_beta   90.00
_cell.angle_gamma   90.00
#
_symmetry.space_group_name_H-M   'P 1'
#
loop_
_entity.id
_entity.type
_entity.pdbx_description
1 polymer ?
#
loop_
_entity_poly.entity_id
_entity_poly.type
_entity_poly.pdbx_seq_one_letter_code
_entity_poly.pdbx_strand_id
1 'polypeptide(L)'
;MMVVAFGKSGSGNRISRHGLGDYATTAAFDLLKASGEIITTTGRMLQDKEVAHGILMVVAWIICSTIGIFMARYMKQATKEKKITGKPAWFPLHQGLMMSCVVIFFIAFIVILVEKQGWAESAGTHGILGLIAIILGLIQPLMAMVRPAPDADRRFIFNWFHRSFGMIAWLLAGLSIIYAFYEHLQESYTEMLVFMIVVVVLFILLDIVICASSKNSASADEHFFTYHLLHHRCFVVRCHGDIPYLCHRKP
;
A
#
# COMPACT_ATOMS: atom_id res chain seq x y z
N MET A 1 -16.16 -10.08 -37.43
CA MET A 1 -14.78 -10.07 -36.88
C MET A 1 -13.88 -10.68 -37.95
N MET A 2 -13.07 -9.87 -38.63
CA MET A 2 -12.13 -10.35 -39.65
C MET A 2 -10.81 -10.64 -38.96
N VAL A 3 -10.29 -11.85 -39.11
CA VAL A 3 -9.00 -12.26 -38.54
C VAL A 3 -8.01 -12.35 -39.68
N VAL A 4 -6.96 -11.53 -39.65
CA VAL A 4 -5.91 -11.53 -40.67
C VAL A 4 -4.62 -12.03 -40.05
N ALA A 5 -4.06 -13.10 -40.63
CA ALA A 5 -2.80 -13.66 -40.20
C ALA A 5 -1.66 -13.05 -41.04
N PHE A 6 -0.59 -12.60 -40.39
CA PHE A 6 0.60 -12.05 -41.03
C PHE A 6 1.86 -12.79 -40.55
N GLY A 7 2.81 -13.04 -41.44
CA GLY A 7 4.09 -13.66 -41.12
C GLY A 7 4.80 -14.24 -42.34
N LYS A 8 6.07 -14.65 -42.19
CA LYS A 8 6.78 -15.36 -43.26
C LYS A 8 6.02 -16.65 -43.61
N SER A 9 5.73 -16.84 -44.90
CA SER A 9 5.17 -18.11 -45.40
C SER A 9 6.19 -19.22 -45.19
N GLY A 10 5.73 -20.37 -44.68
CA GLY A 10 6.55 -21.58 -44.65
C GLY A 10 6.93 -22.00 -46.07
N SER A 11 8.16 -22.50 -46.26
CA SER A 11 8.60 -23.00 -47.56
C SER A 11 7.93 -24.33 -47.85
N GLY A 12 6.99 -24.33 -48.79
CA GLY A 12 6.27 -25.51 -49.23
C GLY A 12 4.82 -25.16 -49.51
N ASN A 13 4.20 -25.87 -50.45
CA ASN A 13 2.81 -25.68 -50.89
C ASN A 13 1.77 -26.11 -49.82
N ARG A 14 2.09 -25.88 -48.54
CA ARG A 14 1.33 -26.32 -47.37
C ARG A 14 1.04 -25.11 -46.48
N ILE A 15 -0.25 -24.92 -46.19
CA ILE A 15 -0.73 -23.90 -45.26
C ILE A 15 -0.10 -24.17 -43.88
N SER A 16 0.62 -23.19 -43.35
CA SER A 16 1.31 -23.27 -42.05
C SER A 16 0.83 -22.13 -41.15
N ARG A 17 0.81 -22.35 -39.82
CA ARG A 17 0.38 -21.34 -38.84
C ARG A 17 1.45 -20.25 -38.70
N HIS A 18 1.06 -18.98 -38.81
CA HIS A 18 1.94 -17.86 -38.49
C HIS A 18 2.03 -17.65 -36.97
N GLY A 19 3.17 -17.17 -36.47
CA GLY A 19 3.52 -17.17 -35.05
C GLY A 19 2.69 -16.21 -34.19
N LEU A 20 1.96 -16.80 -33.24
CA LEU A 20 1.51 -16.30 -31.92
C LEU A 20 1.33 -14.78 -31.75
N GLY A 21 0.20 -14.27 -32.22
CA GLY A 21 -0.36 -12.99 -31.81
C GLY A 21 -1.68 -12.74 -32.54
N ASP A 22 -2.80 -12.78 -31.83
CA ASP A 22 -4.08 -12.34 -32.39
C ASP A 22 -4.14 -10.82 -32.34
N TYR A 23 -4.04 -10.17 -33.50
CA TYR A 23 -4.17 -8.72 -33.63
C TYR A 23 -5.62 -8.40 -34.01
N ALA A 24 -6.40 -7.86 -33.07
CA ALA A 24 -7.75 -7.41 -33.31
C ALA A 24 -7.80 -5.88 -33.37
N THR A 25 -8.24 -5.32 -34.50
CA THR A 25 -8.46 -3.88 -34.63
C THR A 25 -9.90 -3.54 -34.21
N THR A 26 -10.08 -2.49 -33.41
CA THR A 26 -11.40 -1.96 -33.04
C THR A 26 -12.04 -1.08 -34.12
N ALA A 27 -11.30 -0.74 -35.18
CA ALA A 27 -11.77 0.02 -36.33
C ALA A 27 -11.91 -0.87 -37.58
N ALA A 28 -12.85 -0.50 -38.47
CA ALA A 28 -13.02 -1.13 -39.77
C ALA A 28 -11.80 -0.87 -40.66
N PHE A 29 -11.19 -1.93 -41.20
CA PHE A 29 -10.01 -1.84 -42.05
C PHE A 29 -10.42 -1.83 -43.54
N ASP A 30 -10.18 -0.72 -44.23
CA ASP A 30 -10.47 -0.57 -45.65
C ASP A 30 -9.30 -1.09 -46.50
N LEU A 31 -9.46 -2.30 -47.04
CA LEU A 31 -8.44 -3.00 -47.83
C LEU A 31 -8.10 -2.28 -49.14
N LEU A 32 -8.98 -1.41 -49.65
CA LEU A 32 -8.79 -0.72 -50.93
C LEU A 32 -8.00 0.58 -50.79
N LYS A 33 -7.85 1.11 -49.57
CA LYS A 33 -7.01 2.28 -49.24
C LYS A 33 -5.61 1.92 -48.74
N ALA A 34 -5.32 0.63 -48.54
CA ALA A 34 -4.04 0.16 -48.04
C ALA A 34 -2.97 0.11 -49.15
N SER A 35 -2.68 1.27 -49.77
CA SER A 35 -1.60 1.40 -50.77
C SER A 35 -0.50 2.39 -50.35
N GLY A 36 -0.33 2.62 -49.05
CA GLY A 36 0.72 3.48 -48.53
C GLY A 36 0.75 3.43 -47.01
N GLU A 37 1.90 3.01 -46.48
CA GLU A 37 2.31 3.05 -45.06
C GLU A 37 1.26 2.56 -44.03
N ILE A 38 1.40 1.31 -43.61
CA ILE A 38 0.73 0.81 -42.41
C ILE A 38 1.34 1.58 -41.24
N ILE A 39 0.68 2.66 -40.81
CA ILE A 39 0.86 3.21 -39.47
C ILE A 39 0.41 2.09 -38.53
N THR A 40 1.37 1.26 -38.14
CA THR A 40 1.17 0.31 -37.06
C THR A 40 1.04 1.18 -35.84
N THR A 41 -0.20 1.53 -35.45
CA THR A 41 -0.47 1.95 -34.09
C THR A 41 -0.12 0.76 -33.21
N THR A 42 1.16 0.67 -32.85
CA THR A 42 1.71 -0.25 -31.86
C THR A 42 1.16 0.17 -30.49
N GLY A 43 -0.14 0.02 -30.28
CA GLY A 43 -0.67 -0.11 -28.94
C GLY A 43 -0.06 -1.38 -28.37
N ARG A 44 0.78 -1.25 -27.34
CA ARG A 44 1.37 -2.40 -26.66
C ARG A 44 0.22 -3.30 -26.18
N MET A 45 0.07 -4.47 -26.79
CA MET A 45 -0.83 -5.50 -26.28
C MET A 45 -0.24 -6.00 -24.95
N LEU A 46 -0.84 -5.57 -23.85
CA LEU A 46 -0.48 -6.08 -22.53
C LEU A 46 -0.88 -7.55 -22.46
N GLN A 47 0.01 -8.38 -21.95
CA GLN A 47 -0.30 -9.78 -21.71
C GLN A 47 -1.17 -9.91 -20.44
N ASP A 48 -2.01 -10.93 -20.38
CA ASP A 48 -2.97 -11.12 -19.27
C ASP A 48 -2.32 -11.11 -17.89
N LYS A 49 -1.08 -11.62 -17.77
CA LYS A 49 -0.35 -11.64 -16.49
C LYS A 49 0.17 -10.26 -16.09
N GLU A 50 0.51 -9.38 -17.06
CA GLU A 50 0.90 -8.00 -16.78
C GLU A 50 -0.29 -7.22 -16.21
N VAL A 51 -1.48 -7.43 -16.77
CA VAL A 51 -2.72 -6.83 -16.27
C VAL A 51 -3.05 -7.36 -14.89
N ALA A 52 -2.98 -8.68 -14.68
CA ALA A 52 -3.20 -9.30 -13.39
C ALA A 52 -2.24 -8.78 -12.32
N HIS A 53 -0.95 -8.65 -12.66
CA HIS A 53 0.06 -8.03 -11.78
C HIS A 53 -0.35 -6.61 -11.36
N GLY A 54 -0.70 -5.76 -12.32
CA GLY A 54 -1.10 -4.37 -12.05
C GLY A 54 -2.32 -4.28 -11.12
N ILE A 55 -3.37 -5.06 -11.41
CA ILE A 55 -4.59 -5.09 -10.58
C ILE A 55 -4.28 -5.55 -9.16
N LEU A 56 -3.54 -6.65 -9.00
CA LEU A 56 -3.19 -7.19 -7.69
C LEU A 56 -2.30 -6.21 -6.90
N MET A 57 -1.38 -5.51 -7.56
CA MET A 57 -0.54 -4.49 -6.92
C MET A 57 -1.36 -3.29 -6.43
N VAL A 58 -2.34 -2.82 -7.22
CA VAL A 58 -3.25 -1.75 -6.78
C VAL A 58 -4.11 -2.20 -5.60
N VAL A 59 -4.67 -3.42 -5.65
CA VAL A 59 -5.47 -3.97 -4.54
C VAL A 59 -4.63 -4.08 -3.26
N ALA A 60 -3.42 -4.62 -3.34
CA ALA A 60 -2.55 -4.77 -2.17
C ALA A 60 -2.12 -3.40 -1.61
N TRP A 61 -1.49 -2.56 -2.43
CA TRP A 61 -0.81 -1.35 -1.95
C TRP A 61 -1.72 -0.15 -1.78
N ILE A 62 -2.71 0.03 -2.64
CA ILE A 62 -3.57 1.21 -2.61
C ILE A 62 -4.78 0.96 -1.72
N ILE A 63 -5.39 -0.22 -1.80
CA ILE A 63 -6.59 -0.53 -1.03
C ILE A 63 -6.23 -1.15 0.33
N CYS A 64 -5.65 -2.35 0.33
CA CYS A 64 -5.41 -3.09 1.58
C CYS A 64 -4.47 -2.35 2.52
N SER A 65 -3.31 -1.89 2.03
CA SER A 65 -2.32 -1.17 2.85
C SER A 65 -2.89 0.13 3.43
N THR A 66 -3.60 0.94 2.64
CA THR A 66 -4.19 2.20 3.13
C THR A 66 -5.21 1.95 4.24
N ILE A 67 -6.10 0.96 4.07
CA ILE A 67 -7.05 0.55 5.12
C ILE A 67 -6.30 0.03 6.36
N GLY A 68 -5.24 -0.76 6.17
CA GLY A 68 -4.42 -1.27 7.26
C GLY A 68 -3.74 -0.16 8.08
N ILE A 69 -3.16 0.83 7.40
CA ILE A 69 -2.55 2.01 8.02
C ILE A 69 -3.62 2.82 8.77
N PHE A 70 -4.75 3.08 8.13
CA PHE A 70 -5.88 3.80 8.73
C PHE A 70 -6.34 3.11 10.03
N MET A 71 -6.55 1.79 9.99
CA MET A 71 -6.97 1.02 11.16
C MET A 71 -5.95 1.06 12.29
N ALA A 72 -4.65 0.91 11.99
CA ALA A 72 -3.59 0.97 13.00
C ALA A 72 -3.39 2.36 13.61
N ARG A 73 -3.79 3.42 12.91
CA ARG A 73 -3.68 4.81 13.40
C ARG A 73 -4.92 5.24 14.17
N TYR A 74 -6.11 5.03 13.61
CA TYR A 74 -7.32 5.71 14.05
C TYR A 74 -8.29 4.81 14.80
N MET A 75 -8.33 3.51 14.50
CA MET A 75 -9.26 2.59 15.17
C MET A 75 -8.77 2.13 16.55
N LYS A 76 -7.55 2.50 16.95
CA LYS A 76 -6.99 2.18 18.27
C LYS A 76 -7.88 2.63 19.42
N GLN A 77 -8.40 3.86 19.34
CA GLN A 77 -9.24 4.43 20.39
C GLN A 77 -10.68 3.92 20.31
N ALA A 78 -11.23 3.87 19.09
CA ALA A 78 -12.60 3.41 18.83
C ALA A 78 -12.84 1.92 19.16
N THR A 79 -11.79 1.11 19.24
CA THR A 79 -11.89 -0.33 19.51
C THR A 79 -11.23 -0.76 20.82
N LYS A 80 -10.96 0.18 21.75
CA LYS A 80 -10.42 -0.18 23.07
C LYS A 80 -11.33 -1.13 23.84
N GLU A 81 -12.65 -0.95 23.74
CA GLU A 81 -13.66 -1.74 24.45
C GLU A 81 -13.96 -3.07 23.76
N LYS A 82 -13.88 -3.11 22.43
CA LYS A 82 -14.13 -4.31 21.62
C LYS A 82 -12.87 -5.17 21.56
N LYS A 83 -12.91 -6.35 22.18
CA LYS A 83 -11.79 -7.32 22.16
C LYS A 83 -12.08 -8.48 21.22
N ILE A 84 -11.11 -8.80 20.37
CA ILE A 84 -11.09 -10.01 19.55
C ILE A 84 -9.89 -10.84 20.04
N THR A 85 -10.15 -12.08 20.47
CA THR A 85 -9.11 -13.00 20.95
C THR A 85 -8.27 -12.41 22.10
N GLY A 86 -8.92 -11.69 23.02
CA GLY A 86 -8.28 -11.05 24.18
C GLY A 86 -7.46 -9.78 23.88
N LYS A 87 -7.32 -9.41 22.60
CA LYS A 87 -6.61 -8.20 22.15
C LYS A 87 -7.62 -7.14 21.67
N PRO A 88 -7.29 -5.84 21.74
CA PRO A 88 -8.15 -4.80 21.14
C PRO A 88 -8.37 -5.09 19.65
N ALA A 89 -9.61 -4.98 19.16
CA ALA A 89 -10.02 -5.50 17.86
C ALA A 89 -9.18 -4.97 16.67
N TRP A 90 -8.71 -3.72 16.73
CA TRP A 90 -7.86 -3.15 15.68
C TRP A 90 -6.58 -3.98 15.42
N PHE A 91 -6.03 -4.64 16.44
CA PHE A 91 -4.74 -5.34 16.33
C PHE A 91 -4.84 -6.62 15.48
N PRO A 92 -5.70 -7.60 15.81
CA PRO A 92 -5.85 -8.79 14.97
C PRO A 92 -6.44 -8.47 13.58
N LEU A 93 -7.30 -7.46 13.46
CA LEU A 93 -7.81 -7.03 12.15
C LEU A 93 -6.70 -6.42 11.29
N HIS A 94 -5.85 -5.55 11.85
CA HIS A 94 -4.67 -5.01 11.15
C HIS A 94 -3.71 -6.11 10.75
N GLN A 95 -3.39 -7.01 11.67
CA GLN A 95 -2.53 -8.15 11.38
C GLN A 95 -3.10 -9.00 10.24
N GLY A 96 -4.38 -9.39 10.31
CA GLY A 96 -5.03 -10.19 9.26
C GLY A 96 -5.00 -9.50 7.90
N LEU A 97 -5.39 -8.23 7.84
CA LEU A 97 -5.41 -7.46 6.60
C LEU A 97 -4.01 -7.26 6.00
N MET A 98 -3.00 -6.99 6.84
CA MET A 98 -1.62 -6.81 6.38
C MET A 98 -0.98 -8.12 5.94
N MET A 99 -1.30 -9.24 6.58
CA MET A 99 -0.86 -10.55 6.08
C MET A 99 -1.49 -10.89 4.73
N SER A 100 -2.79 -10.59 4.53
CA SER A 100 -3.42 -10.73 3.21
C SER A 100 -2.76 -9.83 2.16
N CYS A 101 -2.45 -8.57 2.51
CA CYS A 101 -1.72 -7.65 1.63
C CYS A 101 -0.37 -8.23 1.19
N VAL A 102 0.40 -8.79 2.14
CA VAL A 102 1.69 -9.44 1.86
C VAL A 102 1.56 -10.60 0.89
N VAL A 103 0.57 -11.47 1.12
CA VAL A 103 0.32 -12.60 0.22
C VAL A 103 -0.04 -12.12 -1.19
N ILE A 104 -0.93 -11.12 -1.30
CA ILE A 104 -1.38 -10.60 -2.60
C ILE A 104 -0.22 -9.97 -3.38
N PHE A 105 0.54 -9.04 -2.79
CA PHE A 105 1.64 -8.40 -3.53
C PHE A 105 2.75 -9.39 -3.87
N PHE A 106 2.97 -10.40 -3.01
CA PHE A 106 4.01 -11.39 -3.27
C PHE A 106 3.61 -12.30 -4.44
N ILE A 107 2.35 -12.75 -4.50
CA ILE A 107 1.82 -13.46 -5.67
C ILE A 107 1.93 -12.60 -6.92
N ALA A 108 1.51 -11.33 -6.85
CA ALA A 108 1.59 -10.41 -7.98
C ALA A 108 3.03 -10.23 -8.48
N PHE A 109 4.01 -10.19 -7.57
CA PHE A 109 5.43 -10.10 -7.91
C PHE A 109 5.94 -11.37 -8.62
N ILE A 110 5.56 -12.56 -8.15
CA ILE A 110 5.91 -13.81 -8.83
C ILE A 110 5.27 -13.88 -10.21
N VAL A 111 4.01 -13.48 -10.35
CA VAL A 111 3.29 -13.47 -11.64
C VAL A 111 4.03 -12.65 -12.70
N ILE A 112 4.50 -11.45 -12.36
CA ILE A 112 5.23 -10.62 -13.33
C ILE A 112 6.62 -11.17 -13.64
N LEU A 113 7.33 -11.76 -12.66
CA LEU A 113 8.62 -12.39 -12.92
C LEU A 113 8.49 -13.61 -13.85
N VAL A 114 7.42 -14.40 -13.70
CA VAL A 114 7.13 -15.53 -14.60
C VAL A 114 6.82 -15.02 -16.01
N GLU A 115 6.03 -13.95 -16.13
CA GLU A 115 5.70 -13.38 -17.44
C GLU A 115 6.91 -12.82 -18.17
N LYS A 116 7.81 -12.18 -17.42
CA LYS A 116 9.04 -11.58 -17.95
C LYS A 116 10.22 -12.54 -18.01
N GLN A 117 10.04 -13.79 -17.58
CA GLN A 117 11.11 -14.80 -17.48
C GLN A 117 12.30 -14.33 -16.64
N GLY A 118 12.03 -13.55 -15.58
CA GLY A 118 13.02 -12.95 -14.70
C GLY A 118 12.93 -11.43 -14.66
N TRP A 119 14.07 -10.78 -14.38
CA TRP A 119 14.16 -9.33 -14.40
C TRP A 119 14.18 -8.83 -15.84
N ALA A 120 13.24 -7.95 -16.18
CA ALA A 120 13.24 -7.28 -17.47
C ALA A 120 13.96 -5.93 -17.39
N GLU A 121 14.80 -5.61 -18.37
CA GLU A 121 15.38 -4.27 -18.49
C GLU A 121 14.30 -3.19 -18.62
N SER A 122 13.17 -3.55 -19.23
CA SER A 122 11.99 -2.69 -19.36
C SER A 122 11.28 -2.41 -18.04
N ALA A 123 11.68 -3.01 -16.91
CA ALA A 123 11.12 -2.69 -15.60
C ALA A 123 11.48 -1.26 -15.15
N GLY A 124 12.63 -0.73 -15.60
CA GLY A 124 13.01 0.68 -15.41
C GLY A 124 12.84 1.20 -13.98
N THR A 125 12.38 2.44 -13.86
CA THR A 125 12.15 3.11 -12.57
C THR A 125 11.03 2.42 -11.77
N HIS A 126 9.95 2.01 -12.45
CA HIS A 126 8.81 1.31 -11.84
C HIS A 126 9.24 0.07 -11.06
N GLY A 127 10.06 -0.79 -11.69
CA GLY A 127 10.54 -2.04 -11.13
C GLY A 127 11.47 -1.84 -9.94
N ILE A 128 12.38 -0.86 -9.99
CA ILE A 128 13.29 -0.56 -8.89
C ILE A 128 12.52 -0.07 -7.66
N LEU A 129 11.62 0.91 -7.84
CA LEU A 129 10.79 1.43 -6.75
C LEU A 129 9.89 0.34 -6.17
N GLY A 130 9.27 -0.48 -7.03
CA GLY A 130 8.43 -1.60 -6.63
C GLY A 130 9.20 -2.66 -5.85
N LEU A 131 10.42 -3.01 -6.27
CA LEU A 131 11.27 -3.97 -5.58
C LEU A 131 11.66 -3.49 -4.18
N ILE A 132 12.07 -2.22 -4.05
CA ILE A 132 12.39 -1.64 -2.73
C ILE A 132 11.14 -1.65 -1.82
N ALA A 133 9.97 -1.29 -2.37
CA ALA A 133 8.72 -1.33 -1.63
C ALA A 133 8.36 -2.75 -1.15
N ILE A 134 8.52 -3.76 -2.01
CA ILE A 134 8.31 -5.18 -1.66
C ILE A 134 9.26 -5.61 -0.54
N ILE A 135 10.55 -5.30 -0.64
CA ILE A 135 11.53 -5.64 0.39
C ILE A 135 11.14 -5.02 1.74
N LEU A 136 10.83 -3.72 1.76
CA LEU A 136 10.39 -3.04 2.97
C LEU A 136 9.07 -3.59 3.51
N GLY A 137 8.15 -4.00 2.62
CA GLY A 137 6.88 -4.65 2.95
C GLY A 137 7.07 -6.01 3.60
N LEU A 138 7.99 -6.84 3.09
CA LEU A 138 8.32 -8.16 3.64
C LEU A 138 9.08 -8.06 4.96
N ILE A 139 9.85 -7.00 5.19
CA ILE A 139 10.51 -6.76 6.49
C ILE A 139 9.47 -6.46 7.58
N GLN A 140 8.28 -5.92 7.26
CA GLN A 140 7.25 -5.61 8.26
C GLN A 140 6.81 -6.81 9.12
N PRO A 141 6.34 -7.93 8.54
CA PRO A 141 5.98 -9.10 9.34
C PRO A 141 7.19 -9.71 10.06
N LEU A 142 8.39 -9.66 9.47
CA LEU A 142 9.61 -10.14 10.12
C LEU A 142 9.92 -9.35 11.41
N MET A 143 9.85 -8.02 11.34
CA MET A 143 9.98 -7.15 12.52
C MET A 143 8.86 -7.43 13.53
N ALA A 144 7.63 -7.66 13.06
CA ALA A 144 6.49 -7.91 13.93
C ALA A 144 6.64 -9.21 14.76
N MET A 145 7.38 -10.21 14.27
CA MET A 145 7.68 -11.44 15.03
C MET A 145 8.57 -11.19 16.25
N VAL A 146 9.48 -10.22 16.16
CA VAL A 146 10.40 -9.83 17.26
C VAL A 146 9.86 -8.67 18.09
N ARG A 147 8.56 -8.38 17.98
CA ARG A 147 7.90 -7.26 18.65
C ARG A 147 8.02 -7.39 20.18
N PRO A 148 8.57 -6.39 20.90
CA PRO A 148 8.64 -6.39 22.35
C PRO A 148 7.27 -6.38 23.06
N ALA A 149 7.27 -6.88 24.30
CA ALA A 149 6.10 -6.87 25.19
C ALA A 149 5.55 -5.45 25.42
N PRO A 150 4.25 -5.29 25.71
CA PRO A 150 3.59 -3.97 25.87
C PRO A 150 4.25 -2.98 26.82
N ASP A 151 4.87 -3.52 27.86
CA ASP A 151 5.51 -2.86 28.98
C ASP A 151 7.04 -2.73 28.83
N ALA A 152 7.63 -3.21 27.73
CA ALA A 152 9.07 -3.17 27.54
C ALA A 152 9.58 -1.76 27.18
N ASP A 153 10.62 -1.29 27.88
CA ASP A 153 11.22 0.04 27.71
C ASP A 153 11.61 0.40 26.28
N ARG A 154 12.06 -0.59 25.50
CA ARG A 154 12.54 -0.39 24.11
C ARG A 154 11.45 -0.53 23.05
N ARG A 155 10.18 -0.68 23.45
CA ARG A 155 9.05 -0.85 22.50
C ARG A 155 8.83 0.37 21.61
N PHE A 156 9.18 1.58 22.07
CA PHE A 156 9.10 2.78 21.24
C PHE A 156 9.99 2.70 20.00
N ILE A 157 11.17 2.08 20.11
CA ILE A 157 12.11 1.88 19.00
C ILE A 157 11.46 1.02 17.92
N PHE A 158 10.90 -0.13 18.32
CA PHE A 158 10.14 -1.00 17.42
C PHE A 158 9.00 -0.24 16.73
N ASN A 159 8.20 0.52 17.49
CA ASN A 159 7.07 1.26 16.93
C ASN A 159 7.52 2.31 15.91
N TRP A 160 8.64 2.98 16.15
CA TRP A 160 9.18 3.99 15.24
C TRP A 160 9.67 3.34 13.94
N PHE A 161 10.50 2.30 14.01
CA PHE A 161 10.99 1.61 12.81
C PHE A 161 9.87 0.95 12.00
N HIS A 162 8.97 0.22 12.67
CA HIS A 162 7.83 -0.42 12.02
C HIS A 162 6.94 0.61 11.29
N ARG A 163 6.64 1.74 11.93
CA ARG A 163 5.86 2.81 11.32
C ARG A 163 6.62 3.45 10.15
N SER A 164 7.88 3.84 10.34
CA SER A 164 8.67 4.54 9.32
C SER A 164 8.86 3.68 8.08
N PHE A 165 9.29 2.43 8.23
CA PHE A 165 9.48 1.54 7.09
C PHE A 165 8.15 1.21 6.40
N GLY A 166 7.06 1.05 7.14
CA GLY A 166 5.73 0.83 6.56
C GLY A 166 5.26 2.02 5.71
N MET A 167 5.47 3.25 6.21
CA MET A 167 5.12 4.46 5.45
C MET A 167 6.00 4.65 4.21
N ILE A 168 7.30 4.39 4.32
CA ILE A 168 8.23 4.47 3.18
C ILE A 168 7.84 3.43 2.11
N ALA A 169 7.56 2.19 2.52
CA ALA A 169 7.11 1.14 1.59
C ALA A 169 5.84 1.57 0.84
N TRP A 170 4.85 2.09 1.55
CA TRP A 170 3.60 2.56 0.96
C TRP A 170 3.80 3.72 -0.03
N LEU A 171 4.66 4.70 0.31
CA LEU A 171 4.99 5.81 -0.59
C LEU A 171 5.72 5.33 -1.85
N LEU A 172 6.72 4.46 -1.70
CA LEU A 172 7.48 3.91 -2.83
C LEU A 172 6.59 3.05 -3.73
N ALA A 173 5.67 2.26 -3.17
CA ALA A 173 4.69 1.51 -3.94
C ALA A 173 3.75 2.43 -4.74
N GLY A 174 3.25 3.51 -4.12
CA GLY A 174 2.44 4.51 -4.81
C GLY A 174 3.17 5.19 -5.96
N LEU A 175 4.43 5.59 -5.73
CA LEU A 175 5.29 6.15 -6.79
C LEU A 175 5.55 5.14 -7.91
N SER A 176 5.86 3.89 -7.54
CA SER A 176 6.03 2.80 -8.52
C SER A 176 4.79 2.66 -9.40
N ILE A 177 3.58 2.66 -8.83
CA ILE A 177 2.34 2.56 -9.60
C ILE A 177 2.15 3.78 -10.52
N ILE A 178 2.42 5.00 -10.06
CA ILE A 178 2.39 6.21 -10.91
C ILE A 178 3.36 6.07 -12.10
N TYR A 179 4.58 5.60 -11.86
CA TYR A 179 5.55 5.33 -12.92
C TYR A 179 5.08 4.25 -13.90
N ALA A 180 4.36 3.21 -13.44
CA ALA A 180 3.76 2.23 -14.35
C ALA A 180 2.71 2.86 -15.27
N PHE A 181 1.85 3.74 -14.76
CA PHE A 181 0.87 4.45 -15.60
C PHE A 181 1.57 5.34 -16.63
N TYR A 182 2.60 6.08 -16.21
CA TYR A 182 3.36 6.98 -17.08
C TYR A 182 4.20 6.24 -18.14
N GLU A 183 5.07 5.30 -17.75
CA GLU A 183 6.06 4.69 -18.64
C GLU A 183 5.55 3.42 -19.34
N HIS A 184 4.71 2.62 -18.69
CA HIS A 184 4.31 1.29 -19.21
C HIS A 184 2.94 1.28 -19.87
N LEU A 185 1.98 1.99 -19.29
CA LEU A 185 0.63 2.12 -19.84
C LEU A 185 0.50 3.30 -20.80
N GLN A 186 1.36 4.32 -20.66
CA GLN A 186 1.26 5.60 -21.38
C GLN A 186 -0.11 6.27 -21.20
N GLU A 187 -0.70 6.06 -20.02
CA GLU A 187 -2.01 6.57 -19.61
C GLU A 187 -1.84 7.76 -18.67
N SER A 188 -2.91 8.55 -18.52
CA SER A 188 -2.92 9.63 -17.54
C SER A 188 -2.73 9.10 -16.12
N TYR A 189 -1.66 9.55 -15.44
CA TYR A 189 -1.40 9.20 -14.04
C TYR A 189 -2.04 10.20 -13.06
N THR A 190 -2.73 11.23 -13.55
CA THR A 190 -3.31 12.32 -12.75
C THR A 190 -4.27 11.80 -11.69
N GLU A 191 -5.15 10.86 -12.03
CA GLU A 191 -6.12 10.30 -11.09
C GLU A 191 -5.44 9.61 -9.90
N MET A 192 -4.42 8.79 -10.19
CA MET A 192 -3.65 8.09 -9.15
C MET A 192 -2.84 9.07 -8.29
N LEU A 193 -2.25 10.09 -8.91
CA LEU A 193 -1.51 11.12 -8.19
C LEU A 193 -2.44 11.92 -7.26
N VAL A 194 -3.60 12.38 -7.76
CA VAL A 194 -4.59 13.11 -6.98
C VAL A 194 -5.10 12.24 -5.83
N PHE A 195 -5.43 10.98 -6.09
CA PHE A 195 -5.83 10.03 -5.05
C PHE A 195 -4.78 9.92 -3.94
N MET A 196 -3.51 9.73 -4.31
CA MET A 196 -2.41 9.63 -3.33
C MET A 196 -2.25 10.92 -2.51
N ILE A 197 -2.32 12.09 -3.15
CA ILE A 197 -2.26 13.39 -2.47
C ILE A 197 -3.42 13.53 -1.48
N VAL A 198 -4.66 13.22 -1.90
CA VAL A 198 -5.84 13.30 -1.05
C VAL A 198 -5.71 12.39 0.17
N VAL A 199 -5.23 11.15 -0.01
CA VAL A 199 -5.01 10.22 1.11
C VAL A 199 -3.94 10.73 2.08
N VAL A 200 -2.82 11.27 1.59
CA VAL A 200 -1.77 11.86 2.44
C VAL A 200 -2.31 13.06 3.22
N VAL A 201 -3.02 13.98 2.55
CA VAL A 201 -3.64 15.13 3.19
C VAL A 201 -4.64 14.69 4.24
N LEU A 202 -5.50 13.70 3.93
CA LEU A 202 -6.46 13.15 4.88
C LEU A 202 -5.76 12.59 6.13
N PHE A 203 -4.67 11.83 5.97
CA PHE A 203 -3.91 11.32 7.11
C PHE A 203 -3.31 12.44 7.97
N ILE A 204 -2.78 13.50 7.34
CA ILE A 204 -2.24 14.66 8.07
C ILE A 204 -3.36 15.38 8.83
N LEU A 205 -4.51 15.62 8.19
CA LEU A 205 -5.66 16.27 8.81
C LEU A 205 -6.18 15.46 10.01
N LEU A 206 -6.35 14.15 9.85
CA LEU A 206 -6.78 13.28 10.95
C LEU A 206 -5.77 13.26 12.11
N ASP A 207 -4.47 13.22 11.80
CA ASP A 207 -3.42 13.31 12.83
C ASP A 207 -3.49 14.65 13.59
N ILE A 208 -3.71 15.78 12.89
CA ILE A 208 -3.91 17.10 13.51
C ILE A 208 -5.15 17.12 14.41
N VAL A 209 -6.29 16.62 13.92
CA VAL A 209 -7.55 16.58 14.68
C VAL A 209 -7.40 15.76 15.96
N ILE A 210 -6.74 14.61 15.89
CA ILE A 210 -6.51 13.76 17.06
C ILE A 210 -5.57 14.43 18.06
N CYS A 211 -4.52 15.10 17.58
CA CYS A 211 -3.62 15.86 18.45
C CYS A 211 -4.35 17.03 19.14
N ALA A 212 -5.23 17.74 18.43
CA ALA A 212 -6.04 18.82 19.00
C ALA A 212 -7.05 18.29 20.04
N SER A 213 -7.78 17.22 19.72
CA SER A 213 -8.74 16.59 20.63
C SER A 213 -8.08 16.06 21.91
N SER A 214 -6.88 15.49 21.80
CA SER A 214 -6.10 15.03 22.96
C SER A 214 -5.71 16.17 23.88
N LYS A 215 -5.32 17.35 23.34
CA LYS A 215 -4.98 18.53 24.14
C LYS A 215 -6.21 19.12 24.84
N ASN A 216 -7.35 19.19 24.15
CA ASN A 216 -8.59 19.70 24.72
C ASN A 216 -9.09 18.82 25.88
N SER A 217 -8.97 17.49 25.74
CA SER A 217 -9.35 16.55 26.80
C SER A 217 -8.45 16.72 28.03
N ALA A 218 -7.12 16.85 27.83
CA ALA A 218 -6.19 17.08 28.93
C ALA A 218 -6.45 18.41 29.66
N SER A 219 -6.75 19.48 28.92
CA SER A 219 -7.12 20.78 29.50
C SER A 219 -8.44 20.74 30.27
N ALA A 220 -9.43 19.99 29.77
CA ALA A 220 -10.72 19.79 30.45
C ALA A 220 -10.56 18.97 31.74
N ASP A 221 -9.75 17.92 31.73
CA ASP A 221 -9.43 17.10 32.90
C ASP A 221 -8.67 17.91 33.96
N GLU A 222 -7.71 18.75 33.56
CA GLU A 222 -6.98 19.64 34.46
C GLU A 222 -7.91 20.68 35.11
N HIS A 223 -8.83 21.26 34.32
CA HIS A 223 -9.84 22.19 34.83
C HIS A 223 -10.80 21.49 35.80
N PHE A 224 -11.29 20.29 35.46
CA PHE A 224 -12.17 19.49 36.32
C PHE A 224 -11.46 19.12 37.64
N PHE A 225 -10.21 18.69 37.57
CA PHE A 225 -9.41 18.31 38.73
C PHE A 225 -9.12 19.51 39.64
N THR A 226 -8.81 20.67 39.06
CA THR A 226 -8.61 21.93 39.81
C THR A 226 -9.90 22.38 40.49
N TYR A 227 -11.04 22.32 39.80
CA TYR A 227 -12.35 22.63 40.38
C TYR A 227 -12.71 21.68 41.54
N HIS A 228 -12.44 20.38 41.39
CA HIS A 228 -12.78 19.38 42.39
C HIS A 228 -11.86 19.44 43.61
N LEU A 229 -10.58 19.81 43.45
CA LEU A 229 -9.64 20.05 44.54
C LEU A 229 -9.98 21.31 45.36
N LEU A 230 -10.52 22.34 44.72
CA LEU A 230 -10.97 23.56 45.41
C LEU A 230 -12.22 23.32 46.27
N HIS A 231 -13.05 22.32 45.93
CA HIS A 231 -14.30 22.02 46.64
C HIS A 231 -14.23 20.84 47.63
N HIS A 232 -13.26 19.93 47.51
CA HIS A 232 -13.09 18.81 48.43
C HIS A 232 -11.61 18.62 48.79
N ARG A 233 -11.28 18.75 50.08
CA ARG A 233 -9.93 18.53 50.66
C ARG A 233 -9.49 17.06 50.59
N CYS A 234 -9.30 16.50 49.40
CA CYS A 234 -8.65 15.20 49.23
C CYS A 234 -7.75 15.19 48.00
N PHE A 235 -6.46 15.03 48.27
CA PHE A 235 -5.39 14.96 47.29
C PHE A 235 -5.25 13.51 46.81
N VAL A 236 -5.57 13.22 45.56
CA VAL A 236 -5.20 11.96 44.89
C VAL A 236 -4.73 12.28 43.48
N VAL A 237 -3.41 12.38 43.28
CA VAL A 237 -2.81 12.55 41.95
C VAL A 237 -2.78 11.21 41.23
N ARG A 238 -3.32 11.17 40.00
CA ARG A 238 -3.12 10.06 39.07
C ARG A 238 -2.93 10.61 37.66
N CYS A 239 -1.73 10.41 37.10
CA CYS A 239 -1.45 10.58 35.68
C CYS A 239 -1.05 9.23 35.08
N HIS A 240 -1.57 8.93 33.89
CA HIS A 240 -1.31 7.71 33.14
C HIS A 240 -0.52 8.07 31.87
N GLY A 241 0.68 7.49 31.70
CA GLY A 241 1.39 7.44 30.40
C GLY A 241 2.89 7.77 30.43
N ASP A 242 3.72 6.74 30.64
CA ASP A 242 5.06 6.53 30.06
C ASP A 242 6.23 7.48 30.40
N ILE A 243 6.56 7.65 31.69
CA ILE A 243 7.93 7.97 32.11
C ILE A 243 8.25 7.17 33.39
N PRO A 244 9.35 6.40 33.48
CA PRO A 244 9.73 5.75 34.72
C PRO A 244 10.43 6.76 35.63
N TYR A 245 9.82 7.10 36.77
CA TYR A 245 10.55 7.78 37.85
C TYR A 245 10.73 6.84 39.04
N LEU A 246 12.00 6.65 39.40
CA LEU A 246 12.47 6.10 40.66
C LEU A 246 11.86 6.89 41.82
N CYS A 247 10.98 6.26 42.59
CA CYS A 247 10.52 6.81 43.86
C CYS A 247 11.61 6.57 44.92
N HIS A 248 12.49 7.55 45.12
CA HIS A 248 13.28 7.60 46.35
C HIS A 248 12.33 7.93 47.50
N ARG A 249 12.01 6.91 48.30
CA ARG A 249 11.40 7.09 49.62
C ARG A 249 12.46 7.78 50.50
N LYS A 250 12.19 8.99 50.96
CA LYS A 250 12.96 9.68 52.01
C LYS A 250 12.01 10.05 53.16
N PRO A 251 12.57 10.11 54.37
CA PRO A 251 12.10 9.38 55.57
C PRO A 251 10.83 9.95 56.20
#